data_AF-A0A1Y0K3F0-F1
#
_entry.id   AF-A0A1Y0K3F0-F1
#
_cell.length_a   1.000
_cell.length_b   1.000
_cell.length_c   1.000
_cell.angle_alpha   90.00
_cell.angle_beta   90.00
_cell.angle_gamma   90.00
#
_symmetry.space_group_name_H-M   'P 1'
#
loop_
_entity.id
_entity.type
_entity.pdbx_description
1 polymer ?
#
loop_
_entity_poly.entity_id
_entity_poly.type
_entity_poly.pdbx_seq_one_letter_code
_entity_poly.pdbx_strand_id
1 'polypeptide(L)'
;KAMGEEHRGNPVDVQLPPVAGGLGRQGDGGSFSQGNSPEGVLTGVLIPETILGIQDAGHMGTAKHFIGNEMEHFRQGSEAVGYGFDKTESVSSFIDDKTLHEL
;
A
#
# COMPACT_ATOMS: atom_id res chain seq x y z
N LYS A 1 -16.63 3.97 4.42
CA LYS A 1 -17.99 3.37 4.44
C LYS A 1 -18.58 3.16 3.06
N ALA A 2 -18.75 4.20 2.24
CA ALA A 2 -19.32 4.07 0.89
C ALA A 2 -18.66 2.97 0.03
N MET A 3 -17.32 2.90 -0.02
CA MET A 3 -16.61 1.81 -0.71
C MET A 3 -17.00 0.41 -0.20
N GLY A 4 -17.22 0.29 1.11
CA GLY A 4 -17.78 -0.89 1.78
C GLY A 4 -19.14 -1.28 1.20
N GLU A 5 -20.06 -0.31 1.16
CA GLU A 5 -21.43 -0.52 0.72
C GLU A 5 -21.54 -0.82 -0.79
N GLU A 6 -20.63 -0.32 -1.63
CA GLU A 6 -20.58 -0.67 -3.05
C GLU A 6 -20.32 -2.16 -3.30
N HIS A 7 -19.67 -2.84 -2.34
CA HIS A 7 -19.41 -4.28 -2.42
C HIS A 7 -20.56 -5.10 -1.81
N ARG A 8 -21.57 -4.46 -1.23
CA ARG A 8 -22.74 -5.15 -0.67
C ARG A 8 -23.54 -5.79 -1.80
N GLY A 9 -23.73 -7.10 -1.71
CA GLY A 9 -24.42 -7.89 -2.73
C GLY A 9 -23.51 -8.39 -3.86
N ASN A 10 -22.25 -7.97 -3.87
CA ASN A 10 -21.20 -8.58 -4.68
C ASN A 10 -20.52 -9.70 -3.88
N PRO A 11 -19.96 -10.73 -4.53
CA PRO A 11 -19.25 -11.83 -3.87
C PRO A 11 -17.84 -11.40 -3.45
N VAL A 12 -17.72 -10.30 -2.70
CA VAL A 12 -16.44 -9.77 -2.21
C VAL A 12 -16.46 -9.74 -0.69
N ASP A 13 -15.63 -10.57 -0.07
CA ASP A 13 -15.49 -10.60 1.39
C ASP A 13 -14.39 -9.64 1.89
N VAL A 14 -13.37 -9.40 1.07
CA VAL A 14 -12.17 -8.64 1.41
C VAL A 14 -11.93 -7.52 0.39
N GLN A 15 -11.86 -6.30 0.88
CA GLN A 15 -11.40 -5.15 0.11
C GLN A 15 -9.88 -4.99 0.28
N LEU A 16 -9.19 -4.83 -0.86
CA LEU A 16 -7.75 -4.57 -0.91
C LEU A 16 -7.33 -3.11 -0.61
N PRO A 17 -8.19 -2.15 -0.23
CA PRO A 17 -7.77 -0.94 0.49
C PRO A 17 -7.76 -1.11 2.03
N PRO A 18 -7.10 -0.19 2.77
CA PRO A 18 -6.38 1.00 2.31
C PRO A 18 -4.85 0.83 2.15
N VAL A 19 -4.18 1.83 1.56
CA VAL A 19 -2.74 1.79 1.25
C VAL A 19 -1.94 2.67 2.22
N ALA A 20 -1.07 2.05 3.01
CA ALA A 20 -0.09 2.67 3.89
C ALA A 20 1.37 2.45 3.45
N GLY A 21 1.62 1.55 2.49
CA GLY A 21 2.95 1.25 1.96
C GLY A 21 3.14 1.73 0.52
N GLY A 22 4.32 2.25 0.21
CA GLY A 22 4.45 3.31 -0.79
C GLY A 22 4.15 4.66 -0.14
N LEU A 23 4.63 4.84 1.10
CA LEU A 23 4.30 5.95 1.99
C LEU A 23 4.62 7.29 1.32
N GLY A 24 5.69 7.34 0.53
CA GLY A 24 6.04 8.52 -0.26
C GLY A 24 7.50 8.94 -0.07
N ARG A 25 8.41 7.98 0.10
CA ARG A 25 9.85 8.25 0.18
C ARG A 25 10.36 9.05 -1.03
N GLN A 26 9.79 8.79 -2.21
CA GLN A 26 10.14 9.45 -3.47
C GLN A 26 8.90 10.16 -4.02
N GLY A 27 9.03 11.44 -4.36
CA GLY A 27 7.90 12.25 -4.86
C GLY A 27 7.38 11.80 -6.23
N ASP A 28 8.18 11.05 -6.99
CA ASP A 28 7.85 10.43 -8.27
C ASP A 28 7.50 8.93 -8.13
N GLY A 29 7.28 8.43 -6.91
CA GLY A 29 6.84 7.06 -6.66
C GLY A 29 5.48 6.78 -7.31
N GLY A 30 5.44 5.82 -8.24
CA GLY A 30 4.25 5.55 -9.06
C GLY A 30 2.99 5.11 -8.30
N SER A 31 3.14 4.57 -7.08
CA SER A 31 2.02 4.17 -6.22
C SER A 31 1.68 5.16 -5.11
N PHE A 32 2.41 6.28 -4.97
CA PHE A 32 2.20 7.26 -3.90
C PHE A 32 0.76 7.83 -3.90
N SER A 33 0.18 8.02 -5.09
CA SER A 33 -1.19 8.53 -5.25
C SER A 33 -2.29 7.59 -4.74
N GLN A 34 -1.98 6.31 -4.47
CA GLN A 34 -2.92 5.37 -3.87
C GLN A 34 -2.97 5.50 -2.34
N GLY A 35 -1.92 6.06 -1.74
CA GLY A 35 -1.79 6.29 -0.30
C GLY A 35 -2.41 7.61 0.14
N ASN A 36 -2.00 8.08 1.32
CA ASN A 36 -2.51 9.33 1.90
C ASN A 36 -1.45 10.43 1.90
N SER A 37 -0.38 10.24 2.70
CA SER A 37 0.64 11.25 2.95
C SER A 37 2.00 10.57 3.22
N PRO A 38 3.14 11.22 2.88
CA PRO A 38 4.46 10.74 3.30
C PRO A 38 4.70 10.85 4.81
N GLU A 39 3.78 11.48 5.53
CA GLU A 39 3.87 11.72 6.96
C GLU A 39 3.18 10.60 7.75
N GLY A 40 3.95 9.93 8.63
CA GLY A 40 3.51 8.75 9.37
C GLY A 40 2.30 8.98 10.27
N VAL A 41 2.16 10.15 10.93
CA VAL A 41 1.01 10.39 11.82
C VAL A 41 -0.26 10.61 11.01
N LEU A 42 -0.23 11.46 9.98
CA LEU A 42 -1.41 11.69 9.13
C LEU A 42 -1.89 10.39 8.47
N THR A 43 -0.98 9.61 7.89
CA THR A 43 -1.33 8.29 7.33
C THR A 43 -1.82 7.34 8.43
N GLY A 44 -1.18 7.34 9.60
CA GLY A 44 -1.57 6.53 10.76
C GLY A 44 -2.96 6.84 11.31
N VAL A 45 -3.48 8.06 11.14
CA VAL A 45 -4.85 8.43 11.50
C VAL A 45 -5.85 8.03 10.42
N LEU A 46 -5.53 8.25 9.14
CA LEU A 46 -6.48 8.05 8.04
C LEU A 46 -6.70 6.56 7.69
N ILE A 47 -5.69 5.72 7.90
CA ILE A 47 -5.77 4.28 7.60
C ILE A 47 -6.81 3.57 8.49
N PRO A 48 -6.79 3.70 9.83
CA PRO A 48 -7.82 3.14 10.70
C PRO A 48 -9.23 3.62 10.36
N GLU A 49 -9.43 4.92 10.10
CA GLU A 49 -10.75 5.47 9.75
C GLU A 49 -11.31 4.84 8.46
N THR A 50 -10.43 4.61 7.49
CA THR A 50 -10.83 3.93 6.25
C THR A 50 -11.20 2.46 6.49
N ILE A 51 -10.39 1.75 7.27
CA ILE A 51 -10.64 0.34 7.64
C ILE A 51 -11.95 0.21 8.42
N LEU A 52 -12.17 1.05 9.43
CA LEU A 52 -13.41 1.06 10.22
C LEU A 52 -14.61 1.28 9.31
N GLY A 53 -14.54 2.24 8.40
CA GLY A 53 -15.61 2.46 7.44
C GLY A 53 -15.91 1.26 6.53
N ILE A 54 -14.89 0.50 6.10
CA ILE A 54 -15.07 -0.72 5.29
C ILE A 54 -15.69 -1.84 6.14
N GLN A 55 -15.16 -2.05 7.34
CA GLN A 55 -15.60 -3.09 8.27
C GLN A 55 -17.02 -2.87 8.79
N ASP A 56 -17.41 -1.63 9.06
CA ASP A 56 -18.78 -1.27 9.43
C ASP A 56 -19.80 -1.57 8.33
N ALA A 57 -19.38 -1.62 7.07
CA ALA A 57 -20.24 -1.98 5.96
C ALA A 57 -20.40 -3.50 5.79
N GLY A 58 -19.60 -4.31 6.50
CA GLY A 58 -19.63 -5.77 6.49
C GLY A 58 -18.52 -6.45 5.68
N HIS A 59 -17.46 -5.73 5.30
CA HIS A 59 -16.34 -6.27 4.51
C HIS A 59 -15.01 -6.14 5.26
N MET A 60 -14.06 -7.04 5.02
CA MET A 60 -12.71 -6.92 5.59
C MET A 60 -11.90 -5.86 4.85
N GLY A 61 -11.20 -4.97 5.57
CA GLY A 61 -10.20 -4.06 4.99
C GLY A 61 -8.81 -4.70 5.01
N THR A 62 -7.96 -4.35 4.05
CA THR A 62 -6.58 -4.87 3.93
C THR A 62 -5.58 -3.73 3.94
N ALA A 63 -4.82 -3.58 5.02
CA ALA A 63 -3.68 -2.65 5.05
C ALA A 63 -2.54 -3.17 4.16
N LYS A 64 -2.13 -2.37 3.17
CA LYS A 64 -1.07 -2.75 2.21
C LYS A 64 -0.20 -1.55 1.80
N HIS A 65 0.95 -1.72 1.15
CA HIS A 65 1.73 -2.93 1.04
C HIS A 65 2.71 -2.98 2.20
N PHE A 66 2.64 -4.01 3.04
CA PHE A 66 3.57 -4.16 4.16
C PHE A 66 4.81 -4.96 3.69
N ILE A 67 6.02 -4.39 3.64
CA ILE A 67 6.44 -2.98 3.78
C ILE A 67 7.60 -2.71 2.79
N GLY A 68 7.95 -1.44 2.59
CA GLY A 68 9.15 -1.06 1.82
C GLY A 68 8.98 -1.03 0.30
N ASN A 69 7.75 -1.18 -0.20
CA ASN A 69 7.42 -1.01 -1.62
C ASN A 69 7.25 0.48 -1.98
N GLU A 70 8.34 1.25 -1.88
CA GLU A 70 8.36 2.71 -2.09
C GLU A 70 8.54 3.12 -3.57
N MET A 71 8.79 2.17 -4.47
CA MET A 71 8.96 2.43 -5.89
C MET A 71 8.54 1.26 -6.76
N GLU A 72 8.06 1.56 -7.96
CA GLU A 72 7.61 0.55 -8.92
C GLU A 72 8.78 -0.12 -9.66
N HIS A 73 9.88 0.60 -9.87
CA HIS A 73 11.04 0.07 -10.57
C HIS A 73 11.60 -1.14 -9.81
N PHE A 74 11.68 -2.27 -10.52
CA PHE A 74 12.21 -3.53 -10.01
C PHE A 74 11.41 -4.15 -8.85
N ARG A 75 10.14 -3.77 -8.62
CA ARG A 75 9.28 -4.43 -7.61
C ARG A 75 9.02 -5.91 -7.91
N GLN A 76 9.07 -6.29 -9.20
CA GLN A 76 8.96 -7.66 -9.69
C GLN A 76 10.07 -7.92 -10.70
N GLY A 77 10.83 -9.00 -10.52
CA GLY A 77 11.90 -9.38 -11.44
C GLY A 77 11.38 -9.71 -12.86
N SER A 78 10.24 -10.38 -12.96
CA SER A 78 9.61 -10.67 -14.27
C SER A 78 9.22 -9.40 -15.02
N GLU A 79 8.68 -8.38 -14.34
CA GLU A 79 8.40 -7.07 -14.94
C GLU A 79 9.71 -6.40 -15.40
N ALA A 80 10.75 -6.42 -14.57
CA ALA A 80 12.06 -5.84 -14.91
C ALA A 80 12.68 -6.48 -16.16
N VAL A 81 12.65 -7.81 -16.27
CA VAL A 81 13.05 -8.54 -17.48
C VAL A 81 12.20 -8.12 -18.68
N GLY A 82 10.89 -7.98 -18.49
CA GLY A 82 9.97 -7.46 -19.53
C GLY A 82 10.31 -6.04 -20.01
N TYR A 83 10.86 -5.20 -19.13
CA TYR A 83 11.37 -3.86 -19.46
C TYR A 83 12.84 -3.85 -19.95
N GLY A 84 13.47 -5.00 -20.15
CA GLY A 84 14.81 -5.12 -20.72
C GLY A 84 15.97 -5.07 -19.71
N PHE A 85 15.68 -5.22 -18.42
CA PHE A 85 16.70 -5.26 -17.38
C PHE A 85 17.07 -6.71 -17.03
N ASP A 86 18.37 -6.98 -16.88
CA ASP A 86 18.87 -8.27 -16.39
C ASP A 86 18.76 -8.35 -14.85
N LYS A 87 17.51 -8.42 -14.37
CA LYS A 87 17.14 -8.48 -12.96
C LYS A 87 16.05 -9.53 -12.77
N THR A 88 16.42 -10.69 -12.23
CA THR A 88 15.48 -11.81 -12.02
C THR A 88 14.75 -11.74 -10.68
N GLU A 89 15.30 -10.99 -9.72
CA GLU A 89 14.74 -10.80 -8.37
C GLU A 89 14.18 -9.39 -8.19
N SER A 90 13.28 -9.25 -7.23
CA SER A 90 12.74 -7.96 -6.79
C SER A 90 13.79 -7.11 -6.07
N VAL A 91 13.58 -5.81 -6.06
CA VAL A 91 14.42 -4.87 -5.30
C VAL A 91 14.33 -5.13 -3.79
N SER A 92 15.45 -4.96 -3.11
CA SER A 92 15.54 -5.02 -1.65
C SER A 92 15.52 -3.61 -1.06
N SER A 93 14.62 -3.39 -0.10
CA SER A 93 14.55 -2.17 0.70
C SER A 93 15.28 -2.39 2.03
N PHE A 94 16.47 -1.81 2.16
CA PHE A 94 17.25 -1.83 3.40
C PHE A 94 16.83 -0.66 4.30
N ILE A 95 16.13 -0.98 5.40
CA ILE A 95 15.57 -0.02 6.35
C ILE A 95 16.12 -0.39 7.73
N ASP A 96 16.72 0.56 8.44
CA ASP A 96 17.18 0.33 9.80
C ASP A 96 16.01 0.29 10.79
N ASP A 97 16.25 -0.32 11.96
CA ASP A 97 15.21 -0.58 12.97
C ASP A 97 14.51 0.69 13.46
N LYS A 98 15.26 1.79 13.63
CA LYS A 98 14.67 3.04 14.09
C LYS A 98 13.76 3.64 13.03
N THR A 99 14.23 3.70 11.79
CA THR A 99 13.41 4.18 10.67
C THR A 99 12.16 3.34 10.46
N LEU A 100 12.24 2.01 10.64
CA LEU A 100 11.09 1.11 10.50
C LEU A 100 10.00 1.32 11.55
N HIS A 101 10.36 1.77 12.76
CA HIS A 101 9.42 1.96 13.87
C HIS A 101 8.90 3.39 14.01
N GLU A 102 9.68 4.38 13.58
CA GLU A 102 9.37 5.80 13.78
C GLU A 102 8.81 6.48 12.51
N LEU A 103 8.73 5.76 11.39
CA LEU A 103 8.19 6.23 10.10
C LEU A 103 7.26 5.19 9.47
#